data_AF-A0AAV0FK98-F1
#
_entry.id   AF-A0AAV0FK98-F1
#
_cell.length_a   1.000
_cell.length_b   1.000
_cell.length_c   1.000
_cell.angle_alpha   90.00
_cell.angle_beta   90.00
_cell.angle_gamma   90.00
#
_symmetry.space_group_name_H-M   'P 1'
#
loop_
_entity.id
_entity.type
_entity.pdbx_description
1 polymer ?
#
loop_
_entity_poly.entity_id
_entity_poly.type
_entity_poly.pdbx_seq_one_letter_code
_entity_poly.pdbx_strand_id
1 'polypeptide(L)'
;MVMDMLGPSLWDVWNNNSHAMSIEMVACIAIEAISILEKLHLRGYVHGDVKPENFLLGQPGTPDEKKLFLVDLGLATKWRDATTGLHVDYDQRPDVFRGTVRYASVHAHLGRTGSRRDDLESLAYTLIFLLRGRLPWQGYQGENKGFLVCKKKMATSPEALCCFCPQPFKLFVEYVVNLKFDEEPNYAKYISLFDGIVGPNPDIRPINTDGAQKLIYMVGQKRGRLTLEDEDDQQPKKKVRLGMPATQWISVYNARRPMKQRYHYNVADARLSQHIDKGNEDGLFISSVASGNNLWALIMDAGTGFTQQVYELSPFFLHKEWIMEHWEKNFYISAVAGASNGNSLVVMSKGTQYLQQSYKVSESFPFKWINKKWREGFYVTSMATAGSRWAVVMSRGAGISDQVVELDFLYPSEGIHRRWESGYRITATAATWDQAAFVLSVPRRKPTDETQETLRTSAFPSSHVKEKWAKNLYIASVCYGRTVS
;
A
#
# COMPACT_ATOMS: atom_id res chain seq x y z
N MET A 1 16.32 -28.52 -17.40
CA MET A 1 16.24 -28.86 -15.97
C MET A 1 15.58 -30.22 -15.88
N VAL A 2 16.19 -31.19 -15.18
CA VAL A 2 15.59 -32.51 -14.92
C VAL A 2 15.32 -32.56 -13.41
N MET A 3 14.12 -32.99 -13.02
CA MET A 3 13.64 -33.03 -11.63
C MET A 3 12.82 -34.32 -11.44
N ASP A 4 12.57 -34.69 -10.19
CA ASP A 4 11.71 -35.83 -9.87
C ASP A 4 10.30 -35.64 -10.43
N MET A 5 9.74 -36.70 -11.00
CA MET A 5 8.37 -36.70 -11.48
C MET A 5 7.43 -36.84 -10.27
N LEU A 6 6.51 -35.90 -10.11
CA LEU A 6 5.53 -35.89 -9.02
C LEU A 6 4.15 -36.34 -9.53
N GLY A 7 3.21 -36.48 -8.59
CA GLY A 7 1.80 -36.77 -8.86
C GLY A 7 0.98 -35.53 -9.21
N PRO A 8 -0.36 -35.61 -9.08
CA PRO A 8 -1.26 -34.52 -9.47
C PRO A 8 -1.08 -33.26 -8.59
N SER A 9 -1.36 -32.09 -9.16
CA SER A 9 -1.42 -30.85 -8.40
C SER A 9 -2.68 -30.76 -7.54
N LEU A 10 -2.71 -29.89 -6.54
CA LEU A 10 -3.93 -29.62 -5.77
C LEU A 10 -5.06 -29.07 -6.66
N TRP A 11 -4.72 -28.40 -7.76
CA TRP A 11 -5.69 -27.97 -8.77
C TRP A 11 -6.36 -29.17 -9.45
N ASP A 12 -5.57 -30.17 -9.86
CA ASP A 12 -6.08 -31.38 -10.52
C ASP A 12 -6.98 -32.18 -9.57
N VAL A 13 -6.55 -32.33 -8.33
CA VAL A 13 -7.33 -33.02 -7.29
C VAL A 13 -8.65 -32.28 -7.02
N TRP A 14 -8.63 -30.95 -6.95
CA TRP A 14 -9.81 -30.14 -6.72
C TRP A 14 -10.82 -30.21 -7.88
N ASN A 15 -10.35 -30.18 -9.13
CA ASN A 15 -11.21 -30.31 -10.32
C ASN A 15 -11.88 -31.70 -10.40
N ASN A 16 -11.15 -32.76 -10.05
CA ASN A 16 -11.65 -34.12 -10.09
C ASN A 16 -12.69 -34.41 -8.99
N ASN A 17 -12.64 -33.67 -7.87
CA ASN A 17 -13.55 -33.83 -6.72
C ASN A 17 -14.72 -32.83 -6.73
N SER A 18 -15.40 -32.67 -7.87
CA SER A 18 -16.59 -31.79 -8.00
C SER A 18 -16.35 -30.34 -7.54
N HIS A 19 -15.13 -29.82 -7.67
CA HIS A 19 -14.79 -28.42 -7.36
C HIS A 19 -14.89 -28.07 -5.85
N ALA A 20 -14.66 -29.04 -4.95
CA ALA A 20 -14.50 -28.80 -3.51
C ALA A 20 -13.63 -29.88 -2.84
N MET A 21 -12.90 -29.49 -1.79
CA MET A 21 -12.17 -30.43 -0.91
C MET A 21 -12.79 -30.45 0.49
N SER A 22 -12.67 -31.60 1.18
CA SER A 22 -13.15 -31.73 2.56
C SER A 22 -12.36 -30.82 3.52
N ILE A 23 -13.00 -30.41 4.61
CA ILE A 23 -12.39 -29.54 5.63
C ILE A 23 -11.11 -30.17 6.19
N GLU A 24 -11.13 -31.48 6.48
CA GLU A 24 -9.97 -32.22 6.98
C GLU A 24 -8.82 -32.23 5.96
N MET A 25 -9.12 -32.44 4.68
CA MET A 25 -8.11 -32.42 3.63
C MET A 25 -7.44 -31.05 3.53
N VAL A 26 -8.23 -29.96 3.48
CA VAL A 26 -7.65 -28.61 3.39
C VAL A 26 -6.90 -28.22 4.67
N ALA A 27 -7.30 -28.73 5.84
CA ALA A 27 -6.54 -28.55 7.08
C ALA A 27 -5.18 -29.26 7.02
N CYS A 28 -5.11 -30.49 6.50
CA CYS A 28 -3.84 -31.18 6.28
C CYS A 28 -2.94 -30.43 5.28
N ILE A 29 -3.53 -29.92 4.18
CA ILE A 29 -2.83 -29.05 3.21
C ILE A 29 -2.25 -27.82 3.92
N ALA A 30 -3.04 -27.15 4.77
CA ALA A 30 -2.60 -25.97 5.49
C ALA A 30 -1.38 -26.26 6.37
N ILE A 31 -1.43 -27.34 7.16
CA ILE A 31 -0.32 -27.73 8.04
C ILE A 31 0.96 -27.97 7.26
N GLU A 32 0.91 -28.80 6.22
CA GLU A 32 2.10 -29.18 5.46
C GLU A 32 2.60 -28.01 4.59
N ALA A 33 1.71 -27.25 3.95
CA ALA A 33 2.10 -26.09 3.15
C ALA A 33 2.76 -24.98 3.99
N ILE A 34 2.27 -24.72 5.21
CA ILE A 34 2.93 -23.76 6.13
C ILE A 34 4.34 -24.24 6.48
N SER A 35 4.53 -25.53 6.74
CA SER A 35 5.86 -26.11 7.00
C SER A 35 6.79 -26.01 5.79
N ILE A 36 6.30 -26.29 4.58
CA ILE A 36 7.10 -26.15 3.35
C ILE A 36 7.53 -24.69 3.13
N LEU A 37 6.60 -23.74 3.30
CA LEU A 37 6.91 -22.32 3.19
C LEU A 37 7.91 -21.88 4.26
N GLU A 38 7.78 -22.32 5.51
CA GLU A 38 8.78 -22.05 6.55
C GLU A 38 10.17 -22.52 6.10
N LYS A 39 10.29 -23.77 5.60
CA LYS A 39 11.58 -24.31 5.13
C LYS A 39 12.17 -23.47 3.99
N LEU A 40 11.35 -22.99 3.06
CA LEU A 40 11.78 -22.08 1.99
C LEU A 40 12.24 -20.73 2.55
N HIS A 41 11.44 -20.13 3.43
CA HIS A 41 11.74 -18.86 4.08
C HIS A 41 13.02 -18.94 4.92
N LEU A 42 13.27 -20.04 5.62
CA LEU A 42 14.50 -20.32 6.37
C LEU A 42 15.74 -20.41 5.47
N ARG A 43 15.59 -20.62 4.15
CA ARG A 43 16.67 -20.52 3.16
C ARG A 43 16.85 -19.12 2.60
N GLY A 44 16.05 -18.15 3.05
CA GLY A 44 16.13 -16.74 2.66
C GLY A 44 15.32 -16.36 1.41
N TYR A 45 14.43 -17.25 0.95
CA TYR A 45 13.63 -17.06 -0.25
C TYR A 45 12.14 -17.02 0.06
N VAL A 46 11.41 -16.21 -0.69
CA VAL A 46 9.95 -16.28 -0.84
C VAL A 46 9.65 -16.88 -2.20
N HIS A 47 8.56 -17.62 -2.32
CA HIS A 47 8.12 -18.27 -3.53
C HIS A 47 7.53 -17.27 -4.54
N GLY A 48 6.63 -16.39 -4.10
CA GLY A 48 6.02 -15.35 -4.93
C GLY A 48 4.91 -15.82 -5.89
N ASP A 49 4.53 -17.11 -5.87
CA ASP A 49 3.44 -17.66 -6.70
C ASP A 49 2.74 -18.85 -6.04
N VAL A 50 2.38 -18.68 -4.77
CA VAL A 50 1.66 -19.70 -4.00
C VAL A 50 0.24 -19.84 -4.55
N LYS A 51 -0.07 -21.02 -5.10
CA LYS A 51 -1.34 -21.37 -5.76
C LYS A 51 -1.53 -22.90 -5.81
N PRO A 52 -2.77 -23.42 -6.00
CA PRO A 52 -3.03 -24.86 -6.06
C PRO A 52 -2.17 -25.62 -7.08
N GLU A 53 -1.87 -25.01 -8.22
CA GLU A 53 -1.12 -25.62 -9.32
C GLU A 53 0.35 -25.90 -8.96
N ASN A 54 0.92 -25.15 -8.02
CA ASN A 54 2.33 -25.28 -7.61
C ASN A 54 2.53 -26.20 -6.41
N PHE A 55 1.45 -26.74 -5.85
CA PHE A 55 1.50 -27.78 -4.83
C PHE A 55 1.11 -29.12 -5.44
N LEU A 56 2.03 -30.08 -5.42
CA LEU A 56 1.84 -31.41 -6.01
C LEU A 56 1.91 -32.49 -4.94
N LEU A 57 1.13 -33.55 -5.13
CA LEU A 57 1.24 -34.77 -4.36
C LEU A 57 2.37 -35.65 -4.90
N GLY A 58 2.84 -36.63 -4.13
CA GLY A 58 3.75 -37.66 -4.65
C GLY A 58 3.05 -38.57 -5.65
N GLN A 59 3.83 -39.42 -6.32
CA GLN A 59 3.28 -40.32 -7.33
C GLN A 59 2.30 -41.33 -6.70
N PRO A 60 1.14 -41.59 -7.32
CA PRO A 60 0.19 -42.59 -6.84
C PRO A 60 0.84 -43.97 -6.69
N GLY A 61 0.53 -44.70 -5.60
CA GLY A 61 1.08 -46.03 -5.35
C GLY A 61 2.52 -46.04 -4.84
N THR A 62 3.08 -44.88 -4.49
CA THR A 62 4.39 -44.77 -3.84
C THR A 62 4.22 -44.41 -2.35
N PRO A 63 5.23 -44.65 -1.49
CA PRO A 63 5.19 -44.23 -0.09
C PRO A 63 4.97 -42.72 0.09
N ASP A 64 5.36 -41.93 -0.91
CA ASP A 64 5.21 -40.47 -0.92
C ASP A 64 3.86 -40.00 -1.51
N GLU A 65 2.92 -40.88 -1.87
CA GLU A 65 1.66 -40.49 -2.56
C GLU A 65 0.86 -39.41 -1.81
N LYS A 66 0.91 -39.43 -0.47
CA LYS A 66 0.22 -38.45 0.40
C LYS A 66 1.08 -37.24 0.75
N LYS A 67 2.33 -37.18 0.29
CA LYS A 67 3.27 -36.12 0.62
C LYS A 67 3.06 -34.92 -0.30
N LEU A 68 3.06 -33.73 0.29
CA LEU A 68 2.92 -32.48 -0.44
C LEU A 68 4.29 -31.90 -0.80
N PHE A 69 4.41 -31.39 -2.03
CA PHE A 69 5.61 -30.77 -2.56
C PHE A 69 5.27 -29.39 -3.11
N LEU A 70 6.19 -28.43 -2.99
CA LEU A 70 6.10 -27.12 -3.63
C LEU A 70 7.09 -27.06 -4.80
N VAL A 71 6.59 -26.68 -5.97
CA VAL A 71 7.36 -26.60 -7.23
C VAL A 71 7.28 -25.21 -7.85
N ASP A 72 8.01 -25.01 -8.95
CA ASP A 72 8.04 -23.76 -9.72
C ASP A 72 8.57 -22.54 -8.92
N LEU A 73 9.87 -22.53 -8.69
CA LEU A 73 10.58 -21.40 -8.08
C LEU A 73 10.91 -20.30 -9.09
N GLY A 74 10.24 -20.23 -10.25
CA GLY A 74 10.52 -19.27 -11.32
C GLY A 74 10.32 -17.81 -10.92
N LEU A 75 9.45 -17.55 -9.94
CA LEU A 75 9.21 -16.22 -9.37
C LEU A 75 9.84 -16.00 -8.00
N ALA A 76 10.62 -16.96 -7.51
CA ALA A 76 11.20 -16.87 -6.18
C ALA A 76 12.20 -15.72 -6.08
N THR A 77 12.13 -14.99 -4.97
CA THR A 77 13.01 -13.84 -4.69
C THR A 77 13.60 -13.94 -3.29
N LYS A 78 14.76 -13.31 -3.08
CA LYS A 78 15.36 -13.21 -1.74
C LYS A 78 14.57 -12.21 -0.90
N TRP A 79 14.23 -12.58 0.34
CA TRP A 79 13.66 -11.66 1.34
C TRP A 79 14.67 -11.22 2.40
N ARG A 80 15.81 -11.92 2.49
CA ARG A 80 16.97 -11.50 3.29
C ARG A 80 18.27 -11.69 2.51
N ASP A 81 19.26 -10.88 2.85
CA ASP A 81 20.61 -11.08 2.38
C ASP A 81 21.24 -12.33 3.03
N ALA A 82 21.89 -13.15 2.21
CA ALA A 82 22.44 -14.44 2.66
C ALA A 82 23.70 -14.28 3.52
N THR A 83 24.41 -13.17 3.35
CA THR A 83 25.69 -12.91 4.01
C THR A 83 25.49 -12.28 5.39
N THR A 84 24.65 -11.25 5.45
CA THR A 84 24.39 -10.44 6.65
C THR A 84 23.19 -10.95 7.45
N GLY A 85 22.32 -11.75 6.85
CA GLY A 85 21.05 -12.17 7.44
C GLY A 85 20.00 -11.06 7.54
N LEU A 86 20.32 -9.84 7.09
CA LEU A 86 19.43 -8.68 7.16
C LEU A 86 18.28 -8.80 6.17
N HIS A 87 17.12 -8.30 6.56
CA HIS A 87 15.95 -8.21 5.68
C HIS A 87 16.27 -7.30 4.48
N VAL A 88 15.71 -7.62 3.30
CA VAL A 88 15.83 -6.74 2.14
C VAL A 88 15.11 -5.42 2.38
N ASP A 89 15.60 -4.36 1.74
CA ASP A 89 14.99 -3.04 1.83
C ASP A 89 13.58 -3.02 1.22
N TYR A 90 12.72 -2.22 1.83
CA TYR A 90 11.39 -1.97 1.30
C TYR A 90 11.45 -1.02 0.09
N ASP A 91 10.76 -1.42 -0.97
CA ASP A 91 10.50 -0.58 -2.14
C ASP A 91 9.07 -0.77 -2.62
N GLN A 92 8.56 0.18 -3.40
CA GLN A 92 7.28 0.08 -4.08
C GLN A 92 7.41 0.54 -5.54
N ARG A 93 7.01 -0.35 -6.45
CA ARG A 93 6.97 -0.11 -7.90
C ARG A 93 5.58 -0.42 -8.43
N PRO A 94 4.65 0.55 -8.41
CA PRO A 94 3.23 0.32 -8.72
C PRO A 94 2.93 -0.28 -10.11
N ASP A 95 3.88 -0.25 -11.05
CA ASP A 95 3.75 -0.84 -12.39
C ASP A 95 4.28 -2.27 -12.49
N VAL A 96 4.88 -2.81 -11.43
CA VAL A 96 5.44 -4.17 -11.38
C VAL A 96 4.51 -5.07 -10.58
N PHE A 97 3.89 -6.04 -11.25
CA PHE A 97 3.11 -7.11 -10.62
C PHE A 97 3.76 -8.47 -10.91
N ARG A 98 3.74 -9.37 -9.93
CA ARG A 98 4.22 -10.75 -10.06
C ARG A 98 3.23 -11.73 -9.40
N GLY A 99 3.22 -12.96 -9.91
CA GLY A 99 2.38 -14.06 -9.41
C GLY A 99 0.99 -14.10 -10.04
N THR A 100 0.17 -15.02 -9.54
CA THR A 100 -1.16 -15.26 -10.09
C THR A 100 -2.20 -14.33 -9.44
N VAL A 101 -2.81 -13.42 -10.22
CA VAL A 101 -3.77 -12.37 -9.77
C VAL A 101 -4.78 -12.85 -8.70
N ARG A 102 -5.33 -14.06 -8.90
CA ARG A 102 -6.32 -14.67 -8.01
C ARG A 102 -5.78 -14.87 -6.58
N TYR A 103 -4.55 -15.36 -6.45
CA TYR A 103 -3.94 -15.78 -5.19
C TYR A 103 -2.90 -14.80 -4.65
N ALA A 104 -2.31 -13.94 -5.49
CA ALA A 104 -1.29 -12.97 -5.07
C ALA A 104 -1.75 -12.06 -3.92
N SER A 105 -0.86 -11.75 -2.97
CA SER A 105 -1.13 -10.81 -1.87
C SER A 105 -1.53 -9.42 -2.39
N VAL A 106 -2.21 -8.61 -1.57
CA VAL A 106 -2.46 -7.20 -1.93
C VAL A 106 -1.14 -6.41 -2.09
N HIS A 107 -0.09 -6.81 -1.39
CA HIS A 107 1.22 -6.18 -1.47
C HIS A 107 1.88 -6.40 -2.84
N ALA A 108 1.76 -7.61 -3.41
CA ALA A 108 2.18 -7.90 -4.77
C ALA A 108 1.37 -7.10 -5.80
N HIS A 109 0.05 -6.93 -5.60
CA HIS A 109 -0.78 -6.05 -6.44
C HIS A 109 -0.37 -4.58 -6.38
N LEU A 110 0.12 -4.12 -5.23
CA LEU A 110 0.63 -2.77 -5.02
C LEU A 110 2.09 -2.61 -5.49
N GLY A 111 2.72 -3.68 -5.99
CA GLY A 111 4.10 -3.67 -6.46
C GLY A 111 5.13 -3.45 -5.36
N ARG A 112 4.81 -3.83 -4.13
CA ARG A 112 5.75 -3.79 -3.00
C ARG A 112 6.79 -4.89 -3.12
N THR A 113 7.97 -4.67 -2.55
CA THR A 113 8.96 -5.74 -2.35
C THR A 113 8.29 -6.93 -1.68
N GLY A 114 8.45 -8.13 -2.25
CA GLY A 114 7.88 -9.36 -1.71
C GLY A 114 8.61 -9.82 -0.45
N SER A 115 7.86 -10.35 0.51
CA SER A 115 8.35 -10.84 1.79
C SER A 115 7.54 -12.05 2.25
N ARG A 116 7.89 -12.63 3.41
CA ARG A 116 7.27 -13.87 3.91
C ARG A 116 5.75 -13.76 4.12
N ARG A 117 5.25 -12.55 4.42
CA ARG A 117 3.81 -12.29 4.58
C ARG A 117 3.05 -12.53 3.28
N ASP A 118 3.69 -12.30 2.13
CA ASP A 118 3.06 -12.41 0.83
C ASP A 118 2.71 -13.87 0.51
N ASP A 119 3.64 -14.79 0.73
CA ASP A 119 3.41 -16.23 0.51
C ASP A 119 2.32 -16.77 1.44
N LEU A 120 2.30 -16.34 2.71
CA LEU A 120 1.30 -16.78 3.69
C LEU A 120 -0.10 -16.20 3.40
N GLU A 121 -0.20 -14.95 2.96
CA GLU A 121 -1.45 -14.35 2.50
C GLU A 121 -1.97 -15.08 1.25
N SER A 122 -1.08 -15.38 0.30
CA SER A 122 -1.43 -16.17 -0.89
C SER A 122 -1.85 -17.59 -0.56
N LEU A 123 -1.22 -18.22 0.45
CA LEU A 123 -1.65 -19.51 0.96
C LEU A 123 -3.05 -19.42 1.56
N ALA A 124 -3.35 -18.38 2.35
CA ALA A 124 -4.67 -18.21 2.92
C ALA A 124 -5.76 -18.10 1.84
N TYR A 125 -5.52 -17.33 0.78
CA TYR A 125 -6.44 -17.27 -0.37
C TYR A 125 -6.56 -18.60 -1.11
N THR A 126 -5.45 -19.35 -1.22
CA THR A 126 -5.43 -20.69 -1.81
C THR A 126 -6.28 -21.67 -1.02
N LEU A 127 -6.15 -21.71 0.31
CA LEU A 127 -6.92 -22.59 1.20
C LEU A 127 -8.42 -22.28 1.16
N ILE A 128 -8.80 -20.99 1.20
CA ILE A 128 -10.22 -20.59 1.08
C ILE A 128 -10.79 -20.97 -0.29
N PHE A 129 -9.99 -20.86 -1.35
CA PHE A 129 -10.39 -21.32 -2.68
C PHE A 129 -10.62 -22.84 -2.70
N LEU A 130 -9.73 -23.65 -2.15
CA LEU A 130 -9.89 -25.11 -2.11
C LEU A 130 -11.13 -25.55 -1.33
N LEU A 131 -11.49 -24.83 -0.26
CA LEU A 131 -12.71 -25.07 0.53
C LEU A 131 -13.99 -24.64 -0.18
N ARG A 132 -14.00 -23.44 -0.79
CA ARG A 132 -15.24 -22.77 -1.26
C ARG A 132 -15.44 -22.86 -2.76
N GLY A 133 -14.41 -23.24 -3.50
CA GLY A 133 -14.33 -23.24 -4.94
C GLY A 133 -14.32 -21.88 -5.63
N ARG A 134 -14.46 -20.79 -4.86
CA ARG A 134 -14.42 -19.42 -5.38
C ARG A 134 -13.92 -18.41 -4.35
N LEU A 135 -13.38 -17.31 -4.86
CA LEU A 135 -12.98 -16.12 -4.11
C LEU A 135 -13.82 -14.90 -4.55
N PRO A 136 -14.10 -13.93 -3.65
CA PRO A 136 -14.98 -12.79 -3.93
C PRO A 136 -14.52 -11.84 -5.04
N TRP A 137 -13.28 -11.97 -5.51
CA TRP A 137 -12.64 -11.12 -6.53
C TRP A 137 -12.42 -11.84 -7.87
N GLN A 138 -13.11 -12.96 -8.11
CA GLN A 138 -13.14 -13.60 -9.43
C GLN A 138 -14.13 -12.89 -10.37
N GLY A 139 -13.87 -12.94 -11.68
CA GLY A 139 -14.77 -12.41 -12.73
C GLY A 139 -14.36 -11.08 -13.35
N TYR A 140 -13.40 -10.35 -12.77
CA TYR A 140 -12.87 -9.12 -13.37
C TYR A 140 -12.05 -9.39 -14.64
N GLN A 141 -12.24 -8.56 -15.67
CA GLN A 141 -11.60 -8.65 -16.99
C GLN A 141 -11.02 -7.28 -17.42
N GLY A 142 -10.21 -7.27 -18.47
CA GLY A 142 -9.61 -6.07 -19.05
C GLY A 142 -8.32 -5.62 -18.36
N GLU A 143 -7.75 -4.50 -18.85
CA GLU A 143 -6.44 -3.99 -18.39
C GLU A 143 -6.43 -3.60 -16.91
N ASN A 144 -7.57 -3.12 -16.37
CA ASN A 144 -7.72 -2.70 -14.98
C ASN A 144 -8.05 -3.87 -14.01
N LYS A 145 -8.01 -5.12 -14.49
CA LYS A 145 -8.32 -6.31 -13.68
C LYS A 145 -7.51 -6.37 -12.38
N GLY A 146 -6.19 -6.13 -12.44
CA GLY A 146 -5.33 -6.16 -11.26
C GLY A 146 -5.76 -5.16 -10.19
N PHE A 147 -6.03 -3.92 -10.60
CA PHE A 147 -6.54 -2.86 -9.74
C PHE A 147 -7.87 -3.25 -9.06
N LEU A 148 -8.85 -3.75 -9.84
CA LEU A 148 -10.17 -4.13 -9.32
C LEU A 148 -10.07 -5.31 -8.33
N VAL A 149 -9.24 -6.30 -8.63
CA VAL A 149 -8.97 -7.42 -7.74
C VAL A 149 -8.33 -6.95 -6.44
N CYS A 150 -7.30 -6.09 -6.51
CA CYS A 150 -6.65 -5.54 -5.33
C CYS A 150 -7.63 -4.72 -4.48
N LYS A 151 -8.41 -3.84 -5.09
CA LYS A 151 -9.46 -3.06 -4.42
C LYS A 151 -10.46 -3.97 -3.70
N LYS A 152 -10.91 -5.05 -4.36
CA LYS A 152 -11.85 -6.01 -3.77
C LYS A 152 -11.23 -6.81 -2.62
N LYS A 153 -9.96 -7.21 -2.73
CA LYS A 153 -9.20 -7.87 -1.65
C LYS A 153 -9.08 -6.98 -0.42
N MET A 154 -8.65 -5.72 -0.60
CA MET A 154 -8.55 -4.72 0.47
C MET A 154 -9.89 -4.44 1.14
N ALA A 155 -11.00 -4.53 0.41
CA ALA A 155 -12.34 -4.30 0.94
C ALA A 155 -13.00 -5.54 1.57
N THR A 156 -12.40 -6.74 1.43
CA THR A 156 -12.98 -7.98 1.95
C THR A 156 -12.35 -8.31 3.30
N SER A 157 -13.14 -8.29 4.38
CA SER A 157 -12.66 -8.66 5.71
C SER A 157 -12.45 -10.17 5.84
N PRO A 158 -11.65 -10.64 6.83
CA PRO A 158 -11.56 -12.05 7.17
C PRO A 158 -12.92 -12.71 7.42
N GLU A 159 -13.85 -12.01 8.07
CA GLU A 159 -15.23 -12.46 8.29
C GLU A 159 -15.97 -12.73 6.98
N ALA A 160 -15.93 -11.77 6.05
CA ALA A 160 -16.62 -11.89 4.77
C ALA A 160 -15.99 -12.98 3.90
N LEU A 161 -14.66 -13.06 3.88
CA LEU A 161 -13.91 -14.06 3.12
C LEU A 161 -14.17 -15.48 3.63
N CYS A 162 -14.18 -15.66 4.95
CA CYS A 162 -14.30 -16.94 5.62
C CYS A 162 -15.74 -17.23 6.07
N CYS A 163 -16.73 -16.53 5.51
CA CYS A 163 -18.14 -16.78 5.82
C CYS A 163 -18.47 -18.25 5.54
N PHE A 164 -18.93 -18.97 6.57
CA PHE A 164 -19.18 -20.42 6.59
C PHE A 164 -17.95 -21.34 6.58
N CYS A 165 -16.73 -20.81 6.72
CA CYS A 165 -15.53 -21.61 6.95
C CYS A 165 -15.34 -21.90 8.45
N PRO A 166 -14.68 -23.01 8.83
CA PRO A 166 -14.28 -23.26 10.21
C PRO A 166 -13.37 -22.16 10.78
N GLN A 167 -13.52 -21.90 12.08
CA GLN A 167 -12.81 -20.83 12.79
C GLN A 167 -11.28 -20.79 12.56
N PRO A 168 -10.55 -21.94 12.51
CA PRO A 168 -9.12 -21.95 12.22
C PRO A 168 -8.70 -21.22 10.93
N PHE A 169 -9.48 -21.35 9.86
CA PHE A 169 -9.19 -20.66 8.58
C PHE A 169 -9.36 -19.15 8.70
N LYS A 170 -10.40 -18.70 9.42
CA LYS A 170 -10.63 -17.29 9.69
C LYS A 170 -9.47 -16.69 10.50
N LEU A 171 -9.05 -17.37 11.57
CA LEU A 171 -7.92 -16.92 12.40
C LEU A 171 -6.62 -16.86 11.61
N PHE A 172 -6.36 -17.86 10.76
CA PHE A 172 -5.18 -17.85 9.90
C PHE A 172 -5.19 -16.64 8.95
N VAL A 173 -6.31 -16.38 8.25
CA VAL A 173 -6.48 -15.19 7.42
C VAL A 173 -6.26 -13.92 8.24
N GLU A 174 -6.88 -13.79 9.41
CA GLU A 174 -6.73 -12.61 10.27
C GLU A 174 -5.28 -12.38 10.70
N TYR A 175 -4.51 -13.43 10.99
CA TYR A 175 -3.11 -13.29 11.34
C TYR A 175 -2.25 -12.86 10.15
N VAL A 176 -2.36 -13.51 9.00
CA VAL A 176 -1.42 -13.27 7.89
C VAL A 176 -1.64 -11.92 7.18
N VAL A 177 -2.89 -11.44 7.09
CA VAL A 177 -3.19 -10.14 6.43
C VAL A 177 -2.73 -8.94 7.25
N ASN A 178 -2.36 -9.15 8.53
CA ASN A 178 -1.90 -8.11 9.45
C ASN A 178 -0.39 -8.15 9.71
N LEU A 179 0.35 -9.04 9.06
CA LEU A 179 1.81 -9.12 9.20
C LEU A 179 2.50 -7.86 8.62
N LYS A 180 3.48 -7.34 9.36
CA LYS A 180 4.39 -6.31 8.84
C LYS A 180 5.39 -6.92 7.84
N PHE A 181 6.01 -6.08 7.03
CA PHE A 181 6.94 -6.47 5.97
C PHE A 181 8.10 -7.34 6.47
N ASP A 182 8.69 -6.96 7.60
CA ASP A 182 9.85 -7.61 8.22
C ASP A 182 9.47 -8.50 9.42
N GLU A 183 8.18 -8.67 9.72
CA GLU A 183 7.73 -9.50 10.83
C GLU A 183 8.06 -10.97 10.60
N GLU A 184 8.62 -11.62 11.63
CA GLU A 184 8.84 -13.07 11.63
C GLU A 184 7.48 -13.79 11.82
N PRO A 185 7.02 -14.60 10.84
CA PRO A 185 5.75 -15.29 10.98
C PRO A 185 5.82 -16.39 12.05
N ASN A 186 4.77 -16.54 12.86
CA ASN A 186 4.70 -17.60 13.87
C ASN A 186 4.13 -18.88 13.25
N TYR A 187 4.93 -19.56 12.43
CA TYR A 187 4.54 -20.78 11.68
C TYR A 187 3.95 -21.85 12.60
N ALA A 188 4.59 -22.11 13.75
CA ALA A 188 4.12 -23.06 14.75
C ALA A 188 2.71 -22.72 15.27
N LYS A 189 2.44 -21.46 15.61
CA LYS A 189 1.09 -21.03 16.01
C LYS A 189 0.08 -21.23 14.89
N TYR A 190 0.44 -20.91 13.65
CA TYR A 190 -0.48 -21.03 12.51
C TYR A 190 -0.84 -22.49 12.22
N ILE A 191 0.12 -23.41 12.34
CA ILE A 191 -0.12 -24.85 12.23
C ILE A 191 -1.07 -25.33 13.33
N SER A 192 -0.84 -24.91 14.58
CA SER A 192 -1.65 -25.35 15.73
C SER A 192 -3.13 -24.97 15.67
N LEU A 193 -3.49 -24.00 14.80
CA LEU A 193 -4.89 -23.65 14.57
C LEU A 193 -5.69 -24.84 14.01
N PHE A 194 -5.02 -25.72 13.25
CA PHE A 194 -5.66 -26.81 12.52
C PHE A 194 -5.66 -28.14 13.28
N ASP A 195 -4.97 -28.24 14.41
CA ASP A 195 -4.85 -29.48 15.21
C ASP A 195 -6.21 -30.08 15.57
N GLY A 196 -7.19 -29.23 15.91
CA GLY A 196 -8.53 -29.68 16.29
C GLY A 196 -9.41 -30.16 15.13
N ILE A 197 -8.96 -29.98 13.88
CA ILE A 197 -9.67 -30.45 12.68
C ILE A 197 -9.15 -31.81 12.23
N VAL A 198 -7.85 -32.05 12.38
CA VAL A 198 -7.19 -33.23 11.81
C VAL A 198 -7.32 -34.41 12.76
N GLY A 199 -7.69 -35.59 12.24
CA GLY A 199 -7.83 -36.80 13.05
C GLY A 199 -6.54 -37.20 13.80
N PRO A 200 -6.66 -37.85 14.98
CA PRO A 200 -5.52 -38.18 15.83
C PRO A 200 -4.59 -39.24 15.22
N ASN A 201 -5.09 -40.06 14.29
CA ASN A 201 -4.31 -41.09 13.62
C ASN A 201 -3.70 -40.54 12.31
N PRO A 202 -2.36 -40.38 12.21
CA PRO A 202 -1.69 -39.88 11.01
C PRO A 202 -1.87 -40.76 9.77
N ASP A 203 -1.99 -42.09 9.94
CA ASP A 203 -2.00 -43.04 8.82
C ASP A 203 -3.24 -42.91 7.93
N ILE A 204 -4.37 -42.52 8.54
CA ILE A 204 -5.65 -42.35 7.84
C ILE A 204 -5.85 -40.95 7.28
N ARG A 205 -4.94 -39.99 7.56
CA ARG A 205 -5.07 -38.63 7.04
C ARG A 205 -5.03 -38.64 5.50
N PRO A 206 -5.77 -37.73 4.85
CA PRO A 206 -5.76 -37.61 3.39
C PRO A 206 -4.41 -37.12 2.86
N ILE A 207 -3.65 -36.37 3.65
CA ILE A 207 -2.33 -35.85 3.31
C ILE A 207 -1.39 -36.03 4.52
N ASN A 208 -0.14 -36.36 4.22
CA ASN A 208 0.91 -36.47 5.24
C ASN A 208 1.26 -35.07 5.79
N THR A 209 1.35 -34.96 7.11
CA THR A 209 1.67 -33.74 7.87
C THR A 209 2.97 -33.88 8.67
N ASP A 210 3.75 -34.93 8.42
CA ASP A 210 5.00 -35.24 9.12
C ASP A 210 6.05 -34.13 8.95
N GLY A 211 5.99 -33.40 7.84
CA GLY A 211 6.87 -32.27 7.58
C GLY A 211 6.72 -31.17 8.62
N ALA A 212 5.58 -31.09 9.31
CA ALA A 212 5.29 -30.14 10.39
C ALA A 212 5.62 -30.66 11.80
N GLN A 213 6.03 -31.92 11.99
CA GLN A 213 6.22 -32.53 13.32
C GLN A 213 7.09 -31.70 14.27
N LYS A 214 8.20 -31.13 13.77
CA LYS A 214 9.09 -30.28 14.58
C LYS A 214 8.35 -29.07 15.15
N LEU A 215 7.51 -28.42 14.33
CA LEU A 215 6.74 -27.25 14.74
C LEU A 215 5.64 -27.63 15.72
N ILE A 216 4.97 -28.75 15.47
CA ILE A 216 3.95 -29.31 16.35
C ILE A 216 4.55 -29.61 17.74
N TYR A 217 5.76 -30.19 17.79
CA TYR A 217 6.47 -30.45 19.05
C TYR A 217 6.81 -29.16 19.81
N MET A 218 7.28 -28.11 19.12
CA MET A 218 7.55 -26.81 19.74
C MET A 218 6.31 -26.19 20.38
N VAL A 219 5.12 -26.38 19.77
CA VAL A 219 3.85 -25.96 20.36
C VAL A 219 3.49 -26.82 21.57
N GLY A 220 3.67 -28.14 21.50
CA GLY A 220 3.43 -29.08 22.60
C GLY A 220 4.26 -28.78 23.86
N GLN A 221 5.54 -28.44 23.70
CA GLN A 221 6.39 -27.99 24.81
C GLN A 221 5.92 -26.66 25.43
N LYS A 222 5.43 -25.72 24.60
CA LYS A 222 4.85 -24.46 25.10
C LYS A 222 3.52 -24.69 25.81
N ARG A 223 2.66 -25.59 25.34
CA ARG A 223 1.42 -26.00 26.03
C ARG A 223 1.68 -26.55 27.43
N GLY A 224 2.79 -27.27 27.65
CA GLY A 224 3.21 -27.73 28.98
C GLY A 224 3.60 -26.62 29.97
N ARG A 225 3.75 -25.37 29.51
CA ARG A 225 3.99 -24.17 30.33
C ARG A 225 2.81 -23.19 30.34
N LEU A 226 1.73 -23.50 29.64
CA LEU A 226 0.58 -22.61 29.46
C LEU A 226 -0.65 -23.19 30.16
N THR A 227 -0.70 -23.03 31.48
CA THR A 227 -1.97 -22.88 32.19
C THR A 227 -2.53 -21.51 31.80
N LEU A 228 -3.67 -21.48 31.08
CA LEU A 228 -4.74 -20.44 30.96
C LEU A 228 -4.50 -18.95 31.31
N GLU A 229 -3.27 -18.45 31.50
CA GLU A 229 -2.93 -17.10 31.95
C GLU A 229 -2.28 -16.24 30.84
N ASP A 230 -2.06 -16.78 29.63
CA ASP A 230 -1.62 -15.99 28.46
C ASP A 230 -2.80 -15.43 27.62
N GLU A 231 -3.98 -15.32 28.24
CA GLU A 231 -4.99 -14.34 27.81
C GLU A 231 -4.61 -12.96 28.38
N ASP A 232 -3.62 -12.27 27.78
CA ASP A 232 -3.49 -10.80 27.78
C ASP A 232 -2.09 -10.33 27.38
N ASP A 233 -1.77 -10.38 26.08
CA ASP A 233 -0.94 -9.32 25.49
C ASP A 233 -1.89 -8.21 25.03
N GLN A 234 -2.43 -7.51 26.03
CA GLN A 234 -3.52 -6.54 25.97
C GLN A 234 -3.09 -5.18 25.39
N GLN A 235 -2.19 -5.18 24.39
CA GLN A 235 -2.15 -4.07 23.45
C GLN A 235 -2.91 -4.50 22.20
N PRO A 236 -3.99 -3.80 21.80
CA PRO A 236 -4.59 -4.03 20.51
C PRO A 236 -3.50 -3.78 19.46
N LYS A 237 -2.91 -4.86 18.91
CA LYS A 237 -2.06 -4.74 17.73
C LYS A 237 -2.90 -4.00 16.69
N LYS A 238 -2.45 -2.81 16.28
CA LYS A 238 -3.14 -2.02 15.25
C LYS A 238 -3.41 -2.95 14.07
N LYS A 239 -4.68 -3.25 13.82
CA LYS A 239 -5.07 -4.05 12.67
C LYS A 239 -4.69 -3.25 11.43
N VAL A 240 -3.84 -3.82 10.57
CA VAL A 240 -3.25 -3.14 9.41
C VAL A 240 -4.30 -2.90 8.31
N ARG A 241 -5.39 -3.66 8.30
CA ARG A 241 -6.44 -3.58 7.26
C ARG A 241 -7.86 -3.41 7.77
N LEU A 242 -8.07 -3.30 9.10
CA LEU A 242 -9.41 -3.24 9.66
C LEU A 242 -9.79 -1.80 10.00
N GLY A 243 -10.60 -1.20 9.14
CA GLY A 243 -11.30 0.06 9.40
C GLY A 243 -12.34 0.34 8.32
N MET A 244 -13.41 1.06 8.67
CA MET A 244 -14.40 1.49 7.68
C MET A 244 -13.83 2.60 6.79
N PRO A 245 -14.03 2.54 5.46
CA PRO A 245 -13.70 3.60 4.50
C PRO A 245 -14.08 4.99 5.03
N ALA A 246 -13.08 5.84 5.24
CA ALA A 246 -13.22 7.22 5.69
C ALA A 246 -12.44 8.12 4.75
N THR A 247 -13.07 9.23 4.43
CA THR A 247 -12.48 10.32 3.68
C THR A 247 -12.04 11.36 4.69
N GLN A 248 -10.75 11.69 4.71
CA GLN A 248 -10.17 12.58 5.70
C GLN A 248 -9.23 13.57 5.04
N TRP A 249 -9.01 14.67 5.72
CA TRP A 249 -7.91 15.58 5.45
C TRP A 249 -6.61 14.91 5.84
N ILE A 250 -5.63 14.92 4.93
CA ILE A 250 -4.26 14.51 5.16
C ILE A 250 -3.44 15.80 5.16
N SER A 251 -2.85 16.14 6.29
CA SER A 251 -2.00 17.32 6.43
C SER A 251 -0.58 16.88 6.75
N VAL A 252 0.37 17.36 5.96
CA VAL A 252 1.80 17.16 6.16
C VAL A 252 2.37 18.43 6.75
N TYR A 253 3.04 18.33 7.89
CA TYR A 253 3.70 19.43 8.57
C TYR A 253 5.20 19.27 8.49
N ASN A 254 5.91 20.35 8.15
CA ASN A 254 7.37 20.38 8.19
C ASN A 254 7.81 21.41 9.22
N ALA A 255 8.89 21.10 9.94
CA ALA A 255 9.57 22.09 10.74
C ALA A 255 10.26 23.11 9.85
N ARG A 256 10.10 24.39 10.19
CA ARG A 256 10.72 25.50 9.47
C ARG A 256 11.19 26.56 10.46
N ARG A 257 12.05 27.47 9.98
CA ARG A 257 12.29 28.72 10.70
C ARG A 257 10.97 29.46 10.89
N PRO A 258 10.78 30.18 12.01
CA PRO A 258 9.55 30.93 12.27
C PRO A 258 9.14 31.77 11.06
N MET A 259 7.93 31.54 10.55
CA MET A 259 7.37 32.27 9.41
C MET A 259 5.87 32.52 9.60
N LYS A 260 5.33 33.53 8.91
CA LYS A 260 3.89 33.78 8.85
C LYS A 260 3.27 32.78 7.87
N GLN A 261 2.30 32.00 8.33
CA GLN A 261 1.45 31.13 7.52
C GLN A 261 -0.01 31.49 7.80
N ARG A 262 -0.84 31.45 6.77
CA ARG A 262 -2.29 31.66 6.84
C ARG A 262 -2.98 30.51 6.13
N TYR A 263 -4.11 30.07 6.67
CA TYR A 263 -4.97 29.11 6.01
C TYR A 263 -6.39 29.66 5.87
N HIS A 264 -7.06 29.26 4.79
CA HIS A 264 -8.49 29.41 4.60
C HIS A 264 -9.05 28.04 4.22
N TYR A 265 -10.22 27.68 4.73
CA TYR A 265 -10.87 26.40 4.43
C TYR A 265 -12.38 26.63 4.33
N ASN A 266 -13.10 25.69 3.73
CA ASN A 266 -14.52 25.84 3.40
C ASN A 266 -14.78 27.08 2.51
N VAL A 267 -13.83 27.40 1.62
CA VAL A 267 -13.94 28.55 0.72
C VAL A 267 -14.73 28.13 -0.51
N ALA A 268 -15.81 28.86 -0.82
CA ALA A 268 -16.56 28.69 -2.06
C ALA A 268 -15.89 29.45 -3.22
N ASP A 269 -16.17 29.04 -4.46
CA ASP A 269 -15.62 29.62 -5.69
C ASP A 269 -15.68 31.16 -5.71
N ALA A 270 -16.84 31.74 -5.37
CA ALA A 270 -17.07 33.19 -5.38
C ALA A 270 -16.23 33.98 -4.35
N ARG A 271 -15.61 33.31 -3.38
CA ARG A 271 -14.81 33.94 -2.32
C ARG A 271 -13.31 33.71 -2.47
N LEU A 272 -12.88 32.91 -3.44
CA LEU A 272 -11.47 32.61 -3.66
C LEU A 272 -10.64 33.88 -3.86
N SER A 273 -11.06 34.76 -4.79
CA SER A 273 -10.34 35.99 -5.12
C SER A 273 -10.09 36.86 -3.89
N GLN A 274 -11.14 37.12 -3.09
CA GLN A 274 -11.04 37.91 -1.87
C GLN A 274 -9.95 37.39 -0.91
N HIS A 275 -9.86 36.07 -0.73
CA HIS A 275 -8.87 35.47 0.16
C HIS A 275 -7.45 35.52 -0.41
N ILE A 276 -7.31 35.28 -1.72
CA ILE A 276 -6.03 35.28 -2.42
C ILE A 276 -5.45 36.69 -2.48
N ASP A 277 -6.25 37.69 -2.88
CA ASP A 277 -5.82 39.08 -3.04
C ASP A 277 -5.36 39.65 -1.70
N LYS A 278 -6.14 39.45 -0.63
CA LYS A 278 -5.75 39.85 0.73
C LYS A 278 -4.47 39.16 1.20
N GLY A 279 -4.26 37.89 0.84
CA GLY A 279 -3.02 37.20 1.18
C GLY A 279 -1.81 37.79 0.44
N ASN A 280 -1.96 38.10 -0.85
CA ASN A 280 -0.93 38.73 -1.66
C ASN A 280 -0.55 40.12 -1.13
N GLU A 281 -1.53 40.95 -0.73
CA GLU A 281 -1.31 42.24 -0.06
C GLU A 281 -0.50 42.10 1.24
N ASP A 282 -0.71 41.00 1.96
CA ASP A 282 -0.01 40.65 3.20
C ASP A 282 1.37 40.00 2.97
N GLY A 283 1.82 39.87 1.72
CA GLY A 283 3.07 39.20 1.35
C GLY A 283 3.04 37.67 1.55
N LEU A 284 1.85 37.06 1.52
CA LEU A 284 1.65 35.63 1.66
C LEU A 284 1.26 35.04 0.31
N PHE A 285 2.00 34.05 -0.15
CA PHE A 285 1.72 33.36 -1.41
C PHE A 285 1.20 31.95 -1.15
N ILE A 286 0.31 31.47 -2.02
CA ILE A 286 -0.26 30.12 -1.92
C ILE A 286 0.85 29.07 -2.08
N SER A 287 1.01 28.20 -1.10
CA SER A 287 1.99 27.12 -1.10
C SER A 287 1.36 25.74 -1.30
N SER A 288 0.10 25.55 -0.89
CA SER A 288 -0.66 24.32 -1.10
C SER A 288 -2.14 24.62 -1.21
N VAL A 289 -2.84 23.87 -2.08
CA VAL A 289 -4.28 23.92 -2.22
C VAL A 289 -4.87 22.51 -2.19
N ALA A 290 -6.10 22.39 -1.72
CA ALA A 290 -6.86 21.16 -1.74
C ALA A 290 -8.36 21.46 -1.86
N SER A 291 -9.14 20.48 -2.30
CA SER A 291 -10.60 20.56 -2.30
C SER A 291 -11.19 19.40 -1.52
N GLY A 292 -12.20 19.69 -0.70
CA GLY A 292 -13.03 18.69 -0.03
C GLY A 292 -14.50 19.11 -0.14
N ASN A 293 -15.36 18.21 -0.62
CA ASN A 293 -16.79 18.47 -0.83
C ASN A 293 -17.06 19.74 -1.70
N ASN A 294 -16.29 19.92 -2.77
CA ASN A 294 -16.34 21.10 -3.66
C ASN A 294 -16.04 22.45 -2.96
N LEU A 295 -15.40 22.43 -1.80
CA LEU A 295 -14.91 23.63 -1.12
C LEU A 295 -13.39 23.61 -1.05
N TRP A 296 -12.78 24.79 -1.15
CA TRP A 296 -11.33 24.94 -1.20
C TRP A 296 -10.71 25.13 0.17
N ALA A 297 -9.53 24.55 0.34
CA ALA A 297 -8.58 24.88 1.38
C ALA A 297 -7.33 25.50 0.74
N LEU A 298 -6.95 26.68 1.20
CA LEU A 298 -5.79 27.45 0.75
C LEU A 298 -4.80 27.53 1.92
N ILE A 299 -3.54 27.19 1.66
CA ILE A 299 -2.42 27.41 2.56
C ILE A 299 -1.51 28.46 1.92
N MET A 300 -1.19 29.52 2.66
CA MET A 300 -0.42 30.67 2.18
C MET A 300 0.74 30.98 3.12
N ASP A 301 1.95 31.11 2.59
CA ASP A 301 3.18 31.24 3.37
C ASP A 301 3.98 32.48 2.95
N ALA A 302 4.65 33.11 3.92
CA ALA A 302 5.67 34.12 3.67
C ALA A 302 7.00 33.50 3.20
N GLY A 303 7.23 32.21 3.50
CA GLY A 303 8.50 31.51 3.27
C GLY A 303 8.57 30.71 1.95
N THR A 304 7.77 31.05 0.94
CA THR A 304 7.77 30.34 -0.36
C THR A 304 8.97 30.70 -1.24
N GLY A 305 9.49 31.93 -1.11
CA GLY A 305 10.44 32.50 -2.06
C GLY A 305 9.82 32.95 -3.38
N PHE A 306 8.49 32.90 -3.52
CA PHE A 306 7.81 33.37 -4.72
C PHE A 306 7.80 34.90 -4.78
N THR A 307 7.83 35.45 -5.99
CA THR A 307 7.82 36.90 -6.23
C THR A 307 6.53 37.40 -6.87
N GLN A 308 5.82 36.52 -7.57
CA GLN A 308 4.55 36.82 -8.22
C GLN A 308 3.73 35.54 -8.35
N GLN A 309 2.40 35.63 -8.20
CA GLN A 309 1.47 34.52 -8.42
C GLN A 309 0.33 34.92 -9.32
N VAL A 310 -0.10 33.96 -10.13
CA VAL A 310 -1.35 33.98 -10.90
C VAL A 310 -2.11 32.71 -10.61
N TYR A 311 -3.43 32.75 -10.74
CA TYR A 311 -4.28 31.59 -10.54
C TYR A 311 -5.43 31.57 -11.53
N GLU A 312 -5.96 30.38 -11.78
CA GLU A 312 -7.20 30.20 -12.54
C GLU A 312 -8.08 29.17 -11.85
N LEU A 313 -9.34 29.54 -11.64
CA LEU A 313 -10.42 28.62 -11.34
C LEU A 313 -11.12 28.27 -12.66
N SER A 314 -11.02 27.02 -13.09
CA SER A 314 -11.56 26.56 -14.37
C SER A 314 -12.52 25.37 -14.18
N PRO A 315 -13.61 25.26 -14.97
CA PRO A 315 -14.43 24.05 -15.01
C PRO A 315 -13.70 22.87 -15.69
N PHE A 316 -12.57 23.14 -16.37
CA PHE A 316 -11.74 22.12 -16.97
C PHE A 316 -10.61 21.74 -16.02
N PHE A 317 -10.42 20.44 -15.80
CA PHE A 317 -9.34 19.94 -14.95
C PHE A 317 -7.99 20.17 -15.63
N LEU A 318 -7.24 21.16 -15.12
CA LEU A 318 -6.00 21.70 -15.69
C LEU A 318 -6.21 22.27 -17.11
N HIS A 319 -6.76 23.48 -17.18
CA HIS A 319 -6.97 24.23 -18.42
C HIS A 319 -5.66 24.44 -19.20
N LYS A 320 -5.56 23.78 -20.35
CA LYS A 320 -4.30 23.64 -21.08
C LYS A 320 -3.83 24.96 -21.68
N GLU A 321 -4.72 25.69 -22.35
CA GLU A 321 -4.38 26.96 -23.02
C GLU A 321 -3.84 27.98 -22.02
N TRP A 322 -4.52 28.14 -20.88
CA TRP A 322 -4.09 29.07 -19.82
C TRP A 322 -2.72 28.69 -19.23
N ILE A 323 -2.47 27.40 -18.96
CA ILE A 323 -1.17 26.94 -18.45
C ILE A 323 -0.06 27.21 -19.47
N MET A 324 -0.28 26.94 -20.75
CA MET A 324 0.71 27.15 -21.80
C MET A 324 1.06 28.64 -21.95
N GLU A 325 0.05 29.52 -21.96
CA GLU A 325 0.25 30.97 -22.00
C GLU A 325 1.10 31.48 -20.82
N HIS A 326 0.88 30.92 -19.61
CA HIS A 326 1.62 31.36 -18.42
C HIS A 326 3.02 30.75 -18.31
N TRP A 327 3.26 29.56 -18.87
CA TRP A 327 4.61 29.03 -19.04
C TRP A 327 5.45 29.94 -19.95
N GLU A 328 4.90 30.48 -21.04
CA GLU A 328 5.60 31.46 -21.91
C GLU A 328 5.97 32.75 -21.16
N LYS A 329 5.20 33.10 -20.13
CA LYS A 329 5.46 34.25 -19.24
C LYS A 329 6.38 33.91 -18.05
N ASN A 330 7.03 32.74 -18.06
CA ASN A 330 7.90 32.22 -17.00
C ASN A 330 7.22 32.00 -15.63
N PHE A 331 5.90 31.79 -15.62
CA PHE A 331 5.24 31.25 -14.43
C PHE A 331 5.30 29.73 -14.47
N TYR A 332 5.44 29.09 -13.31
CA TYR A 332 5.44 27.63 -13.19
C TYR A 332 4.37 27.18 -12.21
N ILE A 333 3.70 26.07 -12.49
CA ILE A 333 2.68 25.50 -11.60
C ILE A 333 3.34 25.19 -10.25
N SER A 334 2.83 25.83 -9.21
CA SER A 334 3.34 25.72 -7.83
C SER A 334 2.36 25.02 -6.91
N ALA A 335 1.06 25.09 -7.19
CA ALA A 335 0.02 24.37 -6.45
C ALA A 335 -1.16 24.08 -7.37
N VAL A 336 -1.81 22.93 -7.18
CA VAL A 336 -2.98 22.53 -7.98
C VAL A 336 -3.91 21.69 -7.12
N ALA A 337 -5.22 21.90 -7.28
CA ALA A 337 -6.27 21.07 -6.68
C ALA A 337 -7.44 20.93 -7.65
N GLY A 338 -8.11 19.78 -7.61
CA GLY A 338 -9.37 19.56 -8.30
C GLY A 338 -10.49 19.29 -7.31
N ALA A 339 -11.69 19.75 -7.66
CA ALA A 339 -12.92 19.49 -6.94
C ALA A 339 -13.65 18.28 -7.55
N SER A 340 -14.56 17.69 -6.78
CA SER A 340 -15.35 16.53 -7.23
C SER A 340 -16.32 16.84 -8.37
N ASN A 341 -16.72 18.10 -8.54
CA ASN A 341 -17.53 18.57 -9.67
C ASN A 341 -16.74 18.78 -10.98
N GLY A 342 -15.42 18.54 -10.97
CA GLY A 342 -14.55 18.71 -12.13
C GLY A 342 -13.82 20.05 -12.19
N ASN A 343 -14.22 21.05 -11.38
CA ASN A 343 -13.53 22.33 -11.30
C ASN A 343 -12.09 22.12 -10.81
N SER A 344 -11.18 22.98 -11.24
CA SER A 344 -9.80 22.96 -10.79
C SER A 344 -9.28 24.35 -10.51
N LEU A 345 -8.45 24.44 -9.48
CA LEU A 345 -7.70 25.63 -9.13
C LEU A 345 -6.23 25.34 -9.44
N VAL A 346 -5.68 26.08 -10.40
CA VAL A 346 -4.26 26.03 -10.76
C VAL A 346 -3.61 27.34 -10.32
N VAL A 347 -2.51 27.24 -9.58
CA VAL A 347 -1.70 28.38 -9.15
C VAL A 347 -0.32 28.26 -9.79
N MET A 348 0.12 29.32 -10.47
CA MET A 348 1.46 29.39 -11.06
C MET A 348 2.24 30.57 -10.47
N SER A 349 3.52 30.35 -10.19
CA SER A 349 4.38 31.30 -9.47
C SER A 349 5.65 31.65 -10.25
N LYS A 350 6.17 32.86 -10.04
CA LYS A 350 7.55 33.26 -10.32
C LYS A 350 8.41 33.19 -9.06
N GLY A 351 9.74 33.17 -9.24
CA GLY A 351 10.69 32.99 -8.13
C GLY A 351 10.91 31.52 -7.75
N THR A 352 10.38 30.59 -8.55
CA THR A 352 10.69 29.16 -8.39
C THR A 352 12.10 28.84 -8.90
N GLN A 353 12.65 27.71 -8.47
CA GLN A 353 13.92 27.19 -9.01
C GLN A 353 13.70 26.32 -10.27
N TYR A 354 12.46 26.23 -10.76
CA TYR A 354 12.11 25.34 -11.85
C TYR A 354 12.61 25.90 -13.18
N LEU A 355 13.16 25.01 -14.01
CA LEU A 355 13.69 25.36 -15.33
C LEU A 355 12.70 24.97 -16.43
N GLN A 356 12.09 23.80 -16.29
CA GLN A 356 11.15 23.24 -17.25
C GLN A 356 10.08 22.44 -16.51
N GLN A 357 8.84 22.50 -16.98
CA GLN A 357 7.73 21.73 -16.44
C GLN A 357 7.04 20.87 -17.48
N SER A 358 6.42 19.79 -17.00
CA SER A 358 5.52 18.95 -17.76
C SER A 358 4.46 18.41 -16.82
N TYR A 359 3.21 18.28 -17.27
CA TYR A 359 2.16 17.66 -16.48
C TYR A 359 1.45 16.56 -17.27
N LYS A 360 0.81 15.64 -16.55
CA LYS A 360 -0.03 14.61 -17.12
C LYS A 360 -1.33 14.47 -16.33
N VAL A 361 -2.44 14.43 -17.07
CA VAL A 361 -3.76 14.04 -16.55
C VAL A 361 -4.05 12.61 -16.98
N SER A 362 -4.56 11.76 -16.08
CA SER A 362 -4.84 10.34 -16.38
C SER A 362 -5.93 9.76 -15.46
N GLU A 363 -6.70 8.79 -15.96
CA GLU A 363 -7.70 8.06 -15.16
C GLU A 363 -7.09 7.09 -14.13
N SER A 364 -5.82 6.75 -14.28
CA SER A 364 -5.07 5.93 -13.33
C SER A 364 -3.78 6.64 -12.92
N PHE A 365 -3.23 6.27 -11.76
CA PHE A 365 -2.00 6.90 -11.28
C PHE A 365 -0.85 6.67 -12.29
N PRO A 366 -0.26 7.72 -12.89
CA PRO A 366 0.55 7.59 -14.09
C PRO A 366 2.01 7.21 -13.81
N PHE A 367 2.27 6.18 -12.99
CA PHE A 367 3.61 5.81 -12.52
C PHE A 367 4.60 5.52 -13.66
N LYS A 368 4.19 4.81 -14.73
CA LYS A 368 5.05 4.57 -15.90
C LYS A 368 5.57 5.86 -16.54
N TRP A 369 4.73 6.91 -16.58
CA TRP A 369 5.13 8.23 -17.09
C TRP A 369 6.06 8.94 -16.11
N ILE A 370 5.76 8.88 -14.81
CA ILE A 370 6.63 9.43 -13.74
C ILE A 370 8.03 8.80 -13.83
N ASN A 371 8.12 7.47 -13.91
CA ASN A 371 9.38 6.74 -13.99
C ASN A 371 10.17 7.05 -15.29
N LYS A 372 9.49 7.30 -16.41
CA LYS A 372 10.13 7.83 -17.62
C LYS A 372 10.69 9.24 -17.37
N LYS A 373 9.92 10.12 -16.72
CA LYS A 373 10.29 11.50 -16.44
C LYS A 373 11.42 11.65 -15.41
N TRP A 374 11.50 10.77 -14.41
CA TRP A 374 12.66 10.70 -13.51
C TRP A 374 13.97 10.48 -14.27
N ARG A 375 13.98 9.58 -15.26
CA ARG A 375 15.16 9.35 -16.13
C ARG A 375 15.53 10.55 -17.00
N GLU A 376 14.56 11.43 -17.27
CA GLU A 376 14.76 12.70 -18.00
C GLU A 376 15.16 13.87 -17.05
N GLY A 377 15.33 13.60 -15.75
CA GLY A 377 15.71 14.59 -14.73
C GLY A 377 14.57 15.50 -14.24
N PHE A 378 13.32 15.12 -14.51
CA PHE A 378 12.14 15.76 -13.94
C PHE A 378 11.72 15.06 -12.65
N TYR A 379 11.24 15.81 -11.67
CA TYR A 379 10.73 15.27 -10.41
C TYR A 379 9.32 15.79 -10.15
N VAL A 380 8.47 14.99 -9.51
CA VAL A 380 7.11 15.42 -9.14
C VAL A 380 7.21 16.57 -8.13
N THR A 381 6.54 17.68 -8.44
CA THR A 381 6.52 18.88 -7.60
C THR A 381 5.13 19.28 -7.14
N SER A 382 4.08 18.80 -7.81
CA SER A 382 2.70 18.96 -7.35
C SER A 382 1.83 17.84 -7.90
N MET A 383 0.82 17.45 -7.14
CA MET A 383 -0.18 16.48 -7.55
C MET A 383 -1.57 16.95 -7.16
N ALA A 384 -2.58 16.54 -7.92
CA ALA A 384 -3.98 16.79 -7.61
C ALA A 384 -4.86 15.68 -8.18
N THR A 385 -6.10 15.67 -7.74
CA THR A 385 -7.14 14.79 -8.24
C THR A 385 -8.42 15.57 -8.51
N ALA A 386 -9.22 15.10 -9.45
CA ALA A 386 -10.59 15.55 -9.69
C ALA A 386 -11.45 14.32 -10.01
N GLY A 387 -12.25 13.88 -9.05
CA GLY A 387 -12.95 12.58 -9.14
C GLY A 387 -11.96 11.41 -9.14
N SER A 388 -11.95 10.60 -10.20
CA SER A 388 -11.00 9.50 -10.42
C SER A 388 -9.70 9.94 -11.09
N ARG A 389 -9.67 11.13 -11.70
CA ARG A 389 -8.54 11.59 -12.52
C ARG A 389 -7.42 12.10 -11.64
N TRP A 390 -6.21 11.71 -12.00
CA TRP A 390 -4.96 12.18 -11.43
C TRP A 390 -4.36 13.26 -12.31
N ALA A 391 -3.80 14.30 -11.69
CA ALA A 391 -2.91 15.25 -12.30
C ALA A 391 -1.57 15.20 -11.59
N VAL A 392 -0.49 15.01 -12.35
CA VAL A 392 0.89 15.00 -11.83
C VAL A 392 1.69 16.04 -12.59
N VAL A 393 2.27 16.99 -11.85
CA VAL A 393 3.15 18.03 -12.36
C VAL A 393 4.58 17.66 -11.99
N MET A 394 5.48 17.66 -12.97
CA MET A 394 6.89 17.38 -12.78
C MET A 394 7.76 18.53 -13.31
N SER A 395 8.82 18.85 -12.57
CA SER A 395 9.71 19.98 -12.85
C SER A 395 11.18 19.55 -12.90
N ARG A 396 11.96 20.14 -13.81
CA ARG A 396 13.43 20.14 -13.76
C ARG A 396 13.91 21.29 -12.88
N GLY A 397 15.05 21.11 -12.21
CA GLY A 397 15.61 22.14 -11.32
C GLY A 397 14.97 22.20 -9.94
N ALA A 398 14.11 21.23 -9.58
CA ALA A 398 13.38 21.20 -8.30
C ALA A 398 14.24 21.00 -7.04
N GLY A 399 15.57 20.94 -7.17
CA GLY A 399 16.47 20.71 -6.03
C GLY A 399 16.36 19.31 -5.40
N ILE A 400 15.79 18.34 -6.12
CA ILE A 400 15.61 16.95 -5.66
C ILE A 400 16.75 16.08 -6.21
N SER A 401 17.28 15.18 -5.38
CA SER A 401 18.26 14.16 -5.79
C SER A 401 17.60 12.83 -6.10
N ASP A 402 16.66 12.41 -5.25
CA ASP A 402 15.96 11.13 -5.36
C ASP A 402 14.48 11.28 -4.98
N GLN A 403 13.63 10.43 -5.54
CA GLN A 403 12.18 10.48 -5.33
C GLN A 403 11.52 9.12 -5.50
N VAL A 404 10.58 8.82 -4.61
CA VAL A 404 9.81 7.58 -4.59
C VAL A 404 8.31 7.87 -4.45
N VAL A 405 7.49 6.87 -4.72
CA VAL A 405 6.03 6.93 -4.58
C VAL A 405 5.58 5.84 -3.61
N GLU A 406 4.71 6.23 -2.67
CA GLU A 406 3.87 5.31 -1.93
C GLU A 406 2.42 5.44 -2.41
N LEU A 407 1.88 4.37 -3.01
CA LEU A 407 0.50 4.30 -3.52
C LEU A 407 -0.25 3.21 -2.77
N ASP A 408 -1.40 3.53 -2.18
CA ASP A 408 -2.20 2.56 -1.43
C ASP A 408 -3.70 2.89 -1.53
N PHE A 409 -4.55 1.90 -1.32
CA PHE A 409 -6.00 2.08 -1.15
C PHE A 409 -6.36 2.65 0.25
N LEU A 410 -5.39 2.61 1.17
CA LEU A 410 -5.39 3.14 2.52
C LEU A 410 -4.26 4.17 2.69
N TYR A 411 -3.99 4.57 3.93
CA TYR A 411 -2.81 5.38 4.22
C TYR A 411 -1.55 4.49 4.34
N PRO A 412 -0.50 4.70 3.52
CA PRO A 412 0.67 3.83 3.48
C PRO A 412 1.65 4.10 4.65
N SER A 413 1.20 3.85 5.89
CA SER A 413 1.99 4.17 7.09
C SER A 413 3.33 3.45 7.12
N GLU A 414 3.36 2.14 6.85
CA GLU A 414 4.59 1.34 6.84
C GLU A 414 5.62 1.90 5.85
N GLY A 415 5.19 2.18 4.62
CA GLY A 415 6.04 2.76 3.58
C GLY A 415 6.59 4.12 3.98
N ILE A 416 5.73 5.04 4.43
CA ILE A 416 6.15 6.38 4.87
C ILE A 416 7.22 6.31 5.96
N HIS A 417 7.06 5.46 6.98
CA HIS A 417 8.02 5.37 8.09
C HIS A 417 9.38 4.83 7.62
N ARG A 418 9.40 3.75 6.82
CA ARG A 418 10.65 3.20 6.26
C ARG A 418 11.38 4.21 5.38
N ARG A 419 10.64 4.99 4.59
CA ARG A 419 11.20 6.05 3.76
C ARG A 419 11.74 7.22 4.61
N TRP A 420 11.06 7.60 5.70
CA TRP A 420 11.56 8.60 6.64
C TRP A 420 12.89 8.19 7.29
N GLU A 421 13.00 6.92 7.72
CA GLU A 421 14.24 6.33 8.25
C GLU A 421 15.37 6.35 7.22
N SER A 422 15.02 6.26 5.93
CA SER A 422 15.96 6.34 4.80
C SER A 422 16.22 7.78 4.30
N GLY A 423 15.80 8.81 5.06
CA GLY A 423 16.07 10.23 4.74
C GLY A 423 15.14 10.88 3.72
N TYR A 424 14.09 10.18 3.25
CA TYR A 424 13.08 10.77 2.38
C TYR A 424 12.08 11.61 3.19
N ARG A 425 11.43 12.59 2.55
CA ARG A 425 10.34 13.37 3.14
C ARG A 425 9.20 13.54 2.13
N ILE A 426 7.96 13.54 2.60
CA ILE A 426 6.77 13.76 1.77
C ILE A 426 6.83 15.18 1.18
N THR A 427 6.73 15.29 -0.13
CA THR A 427 6.78 16.56 -0.87
C THR A 427 5.54 16.83 -1.72
N ALA A 428 4.75 15.80 -2.03
CA ALA A 428 3.45 15.97 -2.67
C ALA A 428 2.50 14.86 -2.25
N THR A 429 1.23 15.20 -2.07
CA THR A 429 0.17 14.25 -1.72
C THR A 429 -1.06 14.52 -2.55
N ALA A 430 -1.70 13.47 -3.04
CA ALA A 430 -3.01 13.55 -3.67
C ALA A 430 -3.76 12.25 -3.45
N ALA A 431 -5.10 12.32 -3.42
CA ALA A 431 -5.92 11.15 -3.17
C ALA A 431 -7.21 11.21 -3.97
N THR A 432 -7.63 10.06 -4.48
CA THR A 432 -8.97 9.84 -5.02
C THR A 432 -9.85 9.20 -3.93
N TRP A 433 -11.07 8.84 -4.30
CA TRP A 433 -11.95 8.00 -3.47
C TRP A 433 -11.45 6.56 -3.30
N ASP A 434 -10.48 6.14 -4.11
CA ASP A 434 -9.98 4.76 -4.14
C ASP A 434 -8.56 4.63 -3.62
N GLN A 435 -7.67 5.57 -3.93
CA GLN A 435 -6.25 5.48 -3.59
C GLN A 435 -5.68 6.82 -3.11
N ALA A 436 -4.70 6.76 -2.22
CA ALA A 436 -3.85 7.86 -1.85
C ALA A 436 -2.43 7.64 -2.41
N ALA A 437 -1.84 8.69 -2.97
CA ALA A 437 -0.47 8.72 -3.43
C ALA A 437 0.33 9.76 -2.66
N PHE A 438 1.49 9.32 -2.18
CA PHE A 438 2.48 10.13 -1.51
C PHE A 438 3.76 10.09 -2.33
N VAL A 439 4.26 11.25 -2.69
CA VAL A 439 5.59 11.39 -3.26
C VAL A 439 6.52 11.78 -2.14
N LEU A 440 7.59 11.02 -1.96
CA LEU A 440 8.63 11.32 -0.99
C LEU A 440 9.94 11.58 -1.72
N SER A 441 10.65 12.63 -1.33
CA SER A 441 11.84 13.11 -2.01
C SER A 441 13.00 13.28 -1.04
N VAL A 442 14.22 13.12 -1.54
CA VAL A 442 15.46 13.54 -0.88
C VAL A 442 15.92 14.84 -1.54
N PRO A 443 16.06 15.94 -0.78
CA PRO A 443 16.57 17.19 -1.31
C PRO A 443 18.09 17.12 -1.55
N ARG A 444 18.58 17.78 -2.60
CA ARG A 444 20.02 17.88 -2.93
C ARG A 444 20.83 18.59 -1.85
N ARG A 445 20.19 19.50 -1.11
CA ARG A 445 20.77 20.19 0.04
C ARG A 445 20.01 19.74 1.27
N LYS A 446 20.71 19.15 2.24
CA LYS A 446 20.09 18.73 3.50
C LYS A 446 19.50 19.95 4.21
N PRO A 447 18.20 19.95 4.53
CA PRO A 447 17.60 20.99 5.36
C PRO A 447 18.25 20.98 6.75
N THR A 448 18.31 22.13 7.40
CA THR A 448 18.82 22.24 8.78
C THR A 448 17.90 21.62 9.83
N ASP A 449 16.62 21.42 9.50
CA ASP A 449 15.62 20.79 10.36
C ASP A 449 14.84 19.77 9.52
N GLU A 450 14.82 18.52 9.97
CA GLU A 450 14.31 17.38 9.21
C GLU A 450 12.98 16.84 9.77
N THR A 451 12.38 17.52 10.76
CA THR A 451 11.14 17.03 11.39
C THR A 451 9.96 17.18 10.45
N GLN A 452 9.30 16.07 10.15
CA GLN A 452 8.06 16.02 9.38
C GLN A 452 7.03 15.17 10.12
N GLU A 453 5.79 15.66 10.15
CA GLU A 453 4.67 14.97 10.76
C GLU A 453 3.49 14.89 9.81
N THR A 454 2.66 13.87 9.98
CA THR A 454 1.44 13.67 9.20
C THR A 454 0.25 13.56 10.13
N LEU A 455 -0.83 14.27 9.81
CA LEU A 455 -2.07 14.24 10.57
C LEU A 455 -3.24 13.88 9.65
N ARG A 456 -4.09 12.97 10.11
CA ARG A 456 -5.34 12.58 9.44
C ARG A 456 -6.53 13.01 10.30
N THR A 457 -7.44 13.81 9.75
CA THR A 457 -8.62 14.31 10.47
C THR A 457 -9.86 14.34 9.59
N SER A 458 -11.02 13.98 10.14
CA SER A 458 -12.29 14.01 9.39
C SER A 458 -12.73 15.42 9.01
N ALA A 459 -12.38 16.43 9.82
CA ALA A 459 -12.55 17.85 9.52
C ALA A 459 -11.19 18.51 9.24
N PHE A 460 -11.19 19.69 8.62
CA PHE A 460 -9.95 20.45 8.42
C PHE A 460 -9.30 20.76 9.80
N PRO A 461 -7.98 20.54 9.98
CA PRO A 461 -7.35 20.48 11.30
C PRO A 461 -7.05 21.86 11.91
N SER A 462 -8.00 22.79 11.93
CA SER A 462 -7.80 24.19 12.35
C SER A 462 -7.24 24.36 13.77
N SER A 463 -7.67 23.54 14.73
CA SER A 463 -7.15 23.54 16.11
C SER A 463 -5.70 23.08 16.18
N HIS A 464 -5.37 22.00 15.48
CA HIS A 464 -4.03 21.43 15.44
C HIS A 464 -3.06 22.36 14.74
N VAL A 465 -3.47 23.07 13.67
CA VAL A 465 -2.60 24.04 12.99
C VAL A 465 -2.01 25.05 13.96
N LYS A 466 -2.81 25.60 14.88
CA LYS A 466 -2.34 26.56 15.88
C LYS A 466 -1.35 25.93 16.86
N GLU A 467 -1.60 24.70 17.31
CA GLU A 467 -0.68 23.95 18.17
C GLU A 467 0.65 23.66 17.46
N LYS A 468 0.61 23.31 16.17
CA LYS A 468 1.78 23.03 15.34
C LYS A 468 2.61 24.29 15.10
N TRP A 469 1.98 25.43 14.83
CA TRP A 469 2.69 26.71 14.71
C TRP A 469 3.49 27.07 15.97
N ALA A 470 2.96 26.79 17.17
CA ALA A 470 3.69 27.01 18.43
C ALA A 470 4.96 26.15 18.55
N LYS A 471 5.07 25.08 17.77
CA LYS A 471 6.22 24.17 17.67
C LYS A 471 7.06 24.40 16.40
N ASN A 472 6.83 25.51 15.69
CA ASN A 472 7.44 25.81 14.37
C ASN A 472 7.17 24.75 13.29
N LEU A 473 6.06 24.02 13.41
CA LEU A 473 5.58 23.06 12.43
C LEU A 473 4.50 23.73 11.56
N TYR A 474 4.74 23.78 10.25
CA TYR A 474 3.88 24.46 9.29
C TYR A 474 3.34 23.49 8.26
N ILE A 475 2.10 23.69 7.79
CA ILE A 475 1.54 22.85 6.72
C ILE A 475 2.41 23.02 5.48
N ALA A 476 2.95 21.91 4.98
CA ALA A 476 3.74 21.85 3.75
C ALA A 476 2.93 21.27 2.58
N SER A 477 1.98 20.38 2.87
CA SER A 477 1.07 19.83 1.88
C SER A 477 -0.24 19.43 2.54
N VAL A 478 -1.35 19.56 1.82
CA VAL A 478 -2.65 19.12 2.26
C VAL A 478 -3.40 18.48 1.10
N CYS A 479 -4.11 17.39 1.36
CA CYS A 479 -5.08 16.84 0.43
C CYS A 479 -6.28 16.24 1.19
N TYR A 480 -7.35 15.93 0.47
CA TYR A 480 -8.54 15.30 1.03
C TYR A 480 -8.87 14.04 0.23
N GLY A 481 -9.04 12.91 0.91
CA GLY A 481 -9.34 11.64 0.25
C GLY A 481 -9.31 10.45 1.20
N ARG A 482 -9.26 9.24 0.64
CA ARG A 482 -9.37 8.00 1.40
C ARG A 482 -8.09 7.70 2.19
N THR A 483 -8.25 7.35 3.47
CA THR A 483 -7.12 7.40 4.43
C THR A 483 -7.12 6.34 5.53
N VAL A 484 -8.06 5.40 5.52
CA VAL A 484 -8.36 4.55 6.70
C VAL A 484 -7.15 3.82 7.26
N SER A 485 -7.22 3.64 8.58
CA SER A 485 -6.21 3.13 9.52
C SER A 485 -5.45 1.90 9.07
#